data_AF-A0A136KGP7-F1
#
_entry.id   AF-A0A136KGP7-F1
#
_cell.length_a   1.000
_cell.length_b   1.000
_cell.length_c   1.000
_cell.angle_alpha   90.00
_cell.angle_beta   90.00
_cell.angle_gamma   90.00
#
_symmetry.space_group_name_H-M   'P 1'
#
loop_
_entity.id
_entity.type
_entity.pdbx_description
1 polymer ?
#
loop_
_entity_poly.entity_id
_entity_poly.type
_entity_poly.pdbx_seq_one_letter_code
_entity_poly.pdbx_strand_id
1 'polypeptide(L)' 'MDPRSPEFLYIGFVLPMLFSLTLVGEGLYKISKQQEGYMTFFLGLVFLMGIIVGFFFCIC' A
#
# COMPACT_ATOMS: atom_id res chain seq x y z
N MET A 1 2.85 4.16 -23.80
CA MET A 1 3.12 4.95 -22.58
C MET A 1 4.46 4.49 -22.06
N ASP A 2 5.44 5.38 -21.89
CA ASP A 2 6.73 5.00 -21.31
C ASP A 2 6.48 4.55 -19.86
N PRO A 3 6.91 3.35 -19.44
CA PRO A 3 6.64 2.83 -18.09
C PRO A 3 7.33 3.64 -16.98
N ARG A 4 8.23 4.56 -17.32
CA ARG A 4 8.84 5.52 -16.39
C ARG A 4 8.22 6.91 -16.54
N SER A 5 7.15 7.07 -17.32
CA SER A 5 6.43 8.34 -17.32
C SER A 5 5.91 8.62 -15.91
N PRO A 6 6.01 9.87 -15.42
CA PRO A 6 5.63 10.20 -14.06
C PRO A 6 4.15 9.88 -13.77
N GLU A 7 3.33 9.87 -14.80
CA GLU A 7 1.91 9.48 -14.79
C GLU A 7 1.74 8.01 -14.37
N PHE A 8 2.54 7.13 -14.97
CA PHE A 8 2.50 5.69 -14.69
C PHE A 8 2.98 5.41 -13.27
N LEU A 9 4.05 6.08 -12.83
CA LEU A 9 4.53 5.96 -11.44
C LEU A 9 3.49 6.46 -10.43
N TYR A 10 2.79 7.55 -10.76
CA TYR A 10 1.77 8.11 -9.88
C TYR A 10 0.58 7.17 -9.71
N ILE A 11 0.00 6.70 -10.82
CA ILE A 11 -1.18 5.83 -10.79
C ILE A 11 -0.81 4.41 -10.33
N GLY A 12 0.37 3.91 -10.71
CA GLY A 12 0.82 2.55 -10.42
C GLY A 12 1.39 2.35 -9.02
N PHE A 13 1.99 3.38 -8.40
CA PHE A 13 2.62 3.25 -7.08
C PHE A 13 2.03 4.19 -6.04
N VAL A 14 1.88 5.50 -6.34
CA VAL A 14 1.43 6.48 -5.33
C VAL A 14 0.00 6.19 -4.89
N LEU A 15 -0.90 5.92 -5.84
CA LEU A 15 -2.30 5.66 -5.52
C LEU A 15 -2.49 4.35 -4.71
N PRO A 16 -1.90 3.20 -5.11
CA PRO A 16 -1.91 1.98 -4.28
C PRO A 16 -1.22 2.15 -2.93
N MET A 17 -0.16 2.97 -2.84
CA MET A 17 0.54 3.23 -1.58
C MET A 17 -0.37 3.94 -0.59
N LEU A 18 -1.09 4.98 -1.04
CA LEU A 18 -2.07 5.68 -0.21
C LEU A 18 -3.18 4.74 0.26
N PHE A 19 -3.73 3.92 -0.65
CA PHE A 19 -4.73 2.92 -0.29
C PHE A 19 -4.21 1.92 0.75
N SER A 20 -3.00 1.40 0.55
CA SER A 20 -2.35 0.47 1.47
C SER A 20 -2.13 1.11 2.85
N LEU A 21 -1.72 2.36 2.89
CA LEU A 21 -1.51 3.11 4.13
C LEU A 21 -2.85 3.33 4.87
N THR A 22 -3.92 3.61 4.14
CA THR A 22 -5.28 3.68 4.72
C THR A 22 -5.70 2.36 5.35
N LEU A 23 -5.46 1.23 4.69
CA LEU A 23 -5.77 -0.10 5.26
C LEU A 23 -4.98 -0.38 6.55
N VAL A 24 -3.69 -0.03 6.58
CA VAL A 24 -2.88 -0.15 7.79
C VAL A 24 -3.45 0.73 8.90
N GLY A 25 -3.80 1.98 8.59
CA GLY A 25 -4.40 2.92 9.56
C GLY A 25 -5.75 2.46 10.10
N GLU A 26 -6.66 2.03 9.22
CA GLU A 26 -7.96 1.47 9.62
C GLU A 26 -7.81 0.19 10.43
N GLY A 27 -6.90 -0.70 10.03
CA GLY A 27 -6.60 -1.93 10.75
C GLY A 27 -6.10 -1.63 12.17
N LEU A 28 -5.17 -0.69 12.31
CA LEU A 28 -4.64 -0.27 13.61
C LEU A 28 -5.73 0.38 14.48
N TYR A 29 -6.59 1.20 13.89
CA TYR A 29 -7.72 1.82 14.59
C TYR A 29 -8.73 0.78 15.10
N LYS A 30 -9.07 -0.22 14.26
CA LYS A 30 -9.98 -1.31 14.62
C LYS A 30 -9.38 -2.20 15.72
N ILE A 31 -8.10 -2.53 15.65
CA ILE A 31 -7.37 -3.27 16.70
C ILE A 31 -7.42 -2.50 18.03
N SER A 32 -7.16 -1.19 17.99
CA SER A 32 -7.22 -0.33 19.18
C SER A 32 -8.61 -0.31 19.84
N LYS A 33 -9.68 -0.41 19.04
CA LYS A 33 -11.06 -0.53 19.51
C LYS A 33 -11.51 -1.97 19.86
N GLN A 34 -10.59 -2.95 19.92
CA GLN A 34 -10.90 -4.37 20.09
C GLN A 34 -11.91 -4.93 19.07
N GLN A 35 -11.97 -4.33 17.88
CA GLN A 35 -12.71 -4.87 16.74
C GLN A 35 -11.80 -5.78 15.92
N GLU A 36 -12.38 -6.57 15.01
CA GLU A 36 -11.64 -7.40 14.07
C GLU A 36 -10.88 -6.54 13.03
N GLY A 37 -9.76 -5.95 13.45
CA GLY A 37 -8.89 -5.12 12.63
C GLY A 37 -7.64 -5.83 12.12
N TYR A 38 -7.31 -7.00 12.67
CA TYR A 38 -6.09 -7.75 12.37
C TYR A 38 -5.96 -8.12 10.89
N MET A 39 -7.05 -8.56 10.25
CA MET A 39 -7.05 -8.90 8.83
C MET A 39 -6.81 -7.66 7.95
N THR A 40 -7.47 -6.55 8.27
CA THR A 40 -7.34 -5.27 7.54
C THR A 40 -5.90 -4.75 7.65
N PHE A 41 -5.33 -4.79 8.86
CA PHE A 41 -3.95 -4.40 9.11
C PHE A 41 -2.95 -5.27 8.35
N PHE A 42 -3.11 -6.60 8.42
CA PHE A 42 -2.24 -7.55 7.73
C PHE A 42 -2.28 -7.37 6.21
N LEU A 43 -3.47 -7.23 5.63
CA LEU A 43 -3.64 -7.00 4.20
C LEU A 43 -2.95 -5.70 3.76
N GLY A 44 -3.13 -4.63 4.54
CA GLY A 44 -2.44 -3.35 4.31
C GLY A 44 -0.92 -3.49 4.37
N LEU A 45 -0.38 -4.30 5.30
CA LEU A 45 1.06 -4.52 5.41
C LEU A 45 1.62 -5.32 4.22
N VAL A 46 0.91 -6.36 3.79
CA VAL A 46 1.29 -7.19 2.63
C VAL A 46 1.28 -6.36 1.35
N PHE A 47 0.25 -5.53 1.13
CA PHE A 47 0.20 -4.62 -0.01
C PHE A 47 1.33 -3.60 0.02
N LEU A 48 1.64 -3.03 1.19
CA LEU A 48 2.71 -2.05 1.34
C LEU A 48 4.06 -2.67 0.95
N MET A 49 4.33 -3.89 1.42
CA MET A 49 5.55 -4.62 1.06
C MET A 49 5.63 -4.90 -0.44
N GLY A 50 4.52 -5.32 -1.06
CA GLY A 50 4.46 -5.54 -2.50
C GLY A 50 4.78 -4.27 -3.30
N ILE A 51 4.24 -3.13 -2.88
CA ILE A 51 4.48 -1.83 -3.52
C ILE A 51 5.94 -1.41 -3.38
N ILE A 52 6.56 -1.60 -2.21
CA ILE A 52 7.98 -1.29 -1.98
C ILE A 52 8.88 -2.15 -2.89
N VAL A 53 8.62 -3.46 -2.95
CA VAL A 53 9.40 -4.38 -3.81
C VAL A 53 9.21 -4.03 -5.29
N GLY A 54 7.97 -3.76 -5.71
CA GLY A 54 7.66 -3.35 -7.08
C GLY A 54 8.33 -2.03 -7.46
N PHE A 55 8.37 -1.07 -6.54
CA PHE A 55 9.04 0.21 -6.76
C PHE A 55 10.55 0.04 -6.91
N PHE A 56 11.18 -0.78 -6.05
CA PHE A 56 12.60 -1.12 -6.17
C PHE A 56 12.91 -1.80 -7.52
N PHE A 57 12.08 -2.76 -7.95
CA PHE A 57 12.26 -3.44 -9.24
C PHE A 57 12.05 -2.51 -10.44
N CYS A 58 11.18 -1.50 -10.32
CA CYS A 58 10.93 -0.53 -11.39
C CYS A 58 12.06 0.50 -11.56
N ILE A 59 12.85 0.75 -10.50
CA ILE A 59 13.89 1.79 -10.47
C ILE A 59 15.31 1.23 -10.66
N CYS A 60 15.56 -0.04 -10.32
CA CYS A 60 16.80 -0.78 -10.58
C CYS A 60 16.83 -1.34 -12.00
#